data_AF-A0A8T4YAD6-F1
#
_entry.id   AF-A0A8T4YAD6-F1
#
_cell.length_a   1.000
_cell.length_b   1.000
_cell.length_c   1.000
_cell.angle_alpha   90.00
_cell.angle_beta   90.00
_cell.angle_gamma   90.00
#
_symmetry.space_group_name_H-M   'P 1'
#
loop_
_entity.id
_entity.type
_entity.pdbx_description
1 polymer ?
#
loop_
_entity_poly.entity_id
_entity_poly.type
_entity_poly.pdbx_seq_one_letter_code
_entity_poly.pdbx_strand_id
1 'polypeptide(L)'
;MQKSKISAREIALTAIFAALSWVVSEFVPGIPIIGASGSSISLDASLAPIYGIIIGPYLGFLAALIGGLAAAGNLFTVLTSLCTGVSAFVAGMLTMKRSAGKIVYGWMFSAVVIALLMVGWYSTDVGRAAPFYPIPHVLGLIMVLSARGWVAERIAEEKSEEKKSKKINMDYLAWGVICILIGVVCYFVYVDIAKIAESLEVLKVIPFLAYSMLIIGAFSVIYGFFSWIKPGFVTAIAIACYCGLIADHMLGNLIFLGMIDVVAPALKGAPSDFVATIFMAVLPVSVLERTLFTAVATTIAVALLPTLRKAGIVYRRTQKD
;
A
#
# COMPACT_ATOMS: atom_id res chain seq x y z
N MET A 1 -28.22 -5.28 20.88
CA MET A 1 -26.85 -5.02 20.41
C MET A 1 -25.88 -5.38 21.52
N GLN A 2 -25.14 -6.47 21.39
CA GLN A 2 -24.06 -6.80 22.33
C GLN A 2 -22.93 -5.79 22.07
N LYS A 3 -22.67 -4.86 22.98
CA LYS A 3 -21.49 -3.98 22.89
C LYS A 3 -20.26 -4.89 22.86
N SER A 4 -19.54 -4.94 21.74
CA SER A 4 -18.22 -5.58 21.70
C SER A 4 -17.32 -4.79 22.63
N LYS A 5 -17.09 -5.31 23.85
CA LYS A 5 -16.10 -4.73 24.76
C LYS A 5 -14.72 -5.04 24.18
N ILE A 6 -13.92 -4.01 23.92
CA ILE A 6 -12.51 -4.17 23.57
C ILE A 6 -11.81 -4.87 24.74
N SER A 7 -11.09 -5.94 24.45
CA SER A 7 -10.36 -6.73 25.44
C SER A 7 -9.02 -6.08 25.81
N ALA A 8 -8.52 -6.38 27.02
CA ALA A 8 -7.19 -5.93 27.46
C ALA A 8 -6.07 -6.36 26.49
N ARG A 9 -6.23 -7.51 25.85
CA ARG A 9 -5.29 -8.02 24.84
C ARG A 9 -5.32 -7.21 23.54
N GLU A 10 -6.49 -6.80 23.07
CA GLU A 10 -6.61 -5.92 21.91
C GLU A 10 -5.97 -4.56 22.17
N ILE A 11 -6.15 -4.02 23.38
CA ILE A 11 -5.47 -2.78 23.81
C ILE A 11 -3.96 -2.97 23.83
N ALA A 12 -3.47 -4.07 24.43
CA ALA A 12 -2.04 -4.36 24.49
C ALA A 12 -1.40 -4.51 23.09
N LEU A 13 -2.05 -5.23 22.17
CA LEU A 13 -1.56 -5.38 20.80
C LEU A 13 -1.58 -4.05 20.04
N THR A 14 -2.60 -3.22 20.24
CA THR A 14 -2.67 -1.87 19.66
C THR A 14 -1.51 -1.02 20.16
N ALA A 15 -1.20 -1.07 21.46
CA ALA A 15 -0.07 -0.36 22.04
C ALA A 15 1.29 -0.88 21.52
N ILE A 16 1.46 -2.20 21.38
CA ILE A 16 2.69 -2.80 20.84
C ILE A 16 2.91 -2.36 19.38
N PHE A 17 1.88 -2.37 18.54
CA PHE A 17 2.00 -1.93 17.15
C PHE A 17 2.19 -0.42 17.02
N ALA A 18 1.55 0.38 17.87
CA ALA A 18 1.83 1.82 17.94
C ALA A 18 3.28 2.11 18.32
N ALA A 19 3.81 1.42 19.33
CA ALA A 19 5.21 1.54 19.74
C ALA A 19 6.16 1.09 18.62
N LEU A 20 5.85 0.01 17.90
CA LEU A 20 6.64 -0.44 16.76
C LEU A 20 6.65 0.61 15.63
N SER A 21 5.49 1.19 15.31
CA SER A 21 5.36 2.23 14.28
C SER A 21 6.18 3.48 14.64
N TRP A 22 6.14 3.89 15.91
CA TRP A 22 6.98 4.97 16.43
C TRP A 22 8.47 4.64 16.32
N VAL A 23 8.90 3.47 16.82
CA VAL A 23 10.32 3.06 16.78
C VAL A 23 10.86 3.01 15.36
N VAL A 24 10.09 2.47 14.43
CA VAL A 24 10.52 2.38 13.02
C VAL A 24 10.59 3.77 12.39
N SER A 25 9.64 4.66 12.71
CA SER A 25 9.64 6.02 12.17
C SER A 25 10.77 6.89 12.72
N GLU A 26 11.17 6.68 13.98
CA GLU A 26 12.21 7.49 14.64
C GLU A 26 13.62 6.99 14.36
N PHE A 27 13.84 5.67 14.38
CA PHE A 27 15.19 5.09 14.39
C PHE A 27 15.63 4.49 13.06
N VAL A 28 14.71 4.27 12.11
CA VAL A 28 15.05 3.67 10.82
C VAL A 28 15.09 4.75 9.74
N PRO A 29 16.21 4.92 9.01
CA PRO A 29 16.31 5.93 7.96
C PRO A 29 15.21 5.78 6.89
N GLY A 30 14.50 6.88 6.65
CA GLY A 30 13.49 6.97 5.59
C GLY A 30 14.08 7.32 4.22
N ILE A 31 13.22 7.31 3.20
CA ILE A 31 13.59 7.73 1.84
C ILE A 31 13.27 9.23 1.68
N PRO A 32 14.22 10.10 1.30
CA PRO A 32 13.95 11.53 1.13
C PRO A 32 12.83 11.81 0.13
N ILE A 33 11.92 12.73 0.47
CA ILE A 33 10.85 13.14 -0.44
C ILE A 33 11.39 14.18 -1.43
N ILE A 34 11.29 13.87 -2.72
CA ILE A 34 11.68 14.79 -3.78
C ILE A 34 10.76 16.02 -3.74
N GLY A 35 11.36 17.20 -3.56
CA GLY A 35 10.63 18.47 -3.48
C GLY A 35 10.21 18.90 -2.08
N ALA A 36 10.29 18.03 -1.05
CA ALA A 36 10.00 18.40 0.34
C ALA A 36 11.29 18.47 1.18
N SER A 37 11.77 19.68 1.49
CA SER A 37 13.03 19.85 2.22
C SER A 37 12.93 19.30 3.64
N GLY A 38 13.87 18.43 4.03
CA GLY A 38 13.95 17.88 5.38
C GLY A 38 12.85 16.85 5.72
N SER A 39 12.09 16.37 4.73
CA SER A 39 11.06 15.35 4.94
C SER A 39 11.43 14.04 4.23
N SER A 40 11.11 12.92 4.88
CA SER A 40 11.35 11.57 4.34
C SER A 40 10.13 10.67 4.50
N ILE A 41 9.96 9.74 3.57
CA ILE A 41 9.01 8.64 3.65
C ILE A 41 9.54 7.64 4.67
N SER A 42 8.82 7.50 5.79
CA SER A 42 9.13 6.49 6.82
C SER A 42 8.98 5.07 6.27
N LEU A 43 9.87 4.16 6.66
CA LEU A 43 9.71 2.73 6.35
C LEU A 43 8.51 2.11 7.10
N ASP A 44 7.98 2.78 8.12
CA ASP A 44 6.73 2.38 8.78
C ASP A 44 5.53 2.33 7.82
N ALA A 45 5.56 3.11 6.74
CA ALA A 45 4.55 3.04 5.68
C ALA A 45 4.39 1.61 5.13
N SER A 46 5.49 0.82 5.09
CA SER A 46 5.46 -0.59 4.69
C SER A 46 4.86 -1.53 5.74
N LEU A 47 4.85 -1.13 7.03
CA LEU A 47 4.31 -1.93 8.13
C LEU A 47 2.85 -1.63 8.41
N ALA A 48 2.39 -0.41 8.13
CA ALA A 48 1.02 0.03 8.41
C ALA A 48 -0.09 -0.92 7.92
N PRO A 49 -0.05 -1.48 6.69
CA PRO A 49 -1.06 -2.46 6.26
C PRO A 49 -1.15 -3.69 7.16
N ILE A 50 -0.03 -4.12 7.74
CA ILE A 50 0.10 -5.31 8.58
C ILE A 50 -0.71 -5.14 9.86
N TYR A 51 -0.70 -3.94 10.46
CA TYR A 51 -1.47 -3.65 11.68
C TYR A 51 -2.96 -3.86 11.42
N GLY A 52 -3.45 -3.36 10.29
CA GLY A 52 -4.82 -3.58 9.81
C GLY A 52 -5.18 -5.04 9.61
N ILE A 53 -4.29 -5.79 8.95
CA ILE A 53 -4.48 -7.22 8.65
C ILE A 53 -4.53 -8.06 9.95
N ILE A 54 -3.72 -7.72 10.95
CA ILE A 54 -3.56 -8.54 12.16
C ILE A 54 -4.62 -8.22 13.22
N ILE A 55 -4.76 -6.96 13.62
CA ILE A 55 -5.70 -6.56 14.70
C ILE A 55 -7.00 -5.97 14.18
N GLY A 56 -7.16 -5.88 12.87
CA GLY A 56 -8.36 -5.39 12.20
C GLY A 56 -8.28 -3.91 11.85
N PRO A 57 -9.25 -3.42 11.05
CA PRO A 57 -9.18 -2.10 10.45
C PRO A 57 -9.18 -0.96 11.47
N TYR A 58 -10.00 -1.02 12.52
CA TYR A 58 -10.13 0.09 13.47
C TYR A 58 -8.97 0.15 14.47
N LEU A 59 -8.59 -0.99 15.05
CA LEU A 59 -7.47 -1.04 15.99
C LEU A 59 -6.13 -0.88 15.25
N GLY A 60 -6.01 -1.41 14.03
CA GLY A 60 -4.86 -1.20 13.16
C GLY A 60 -4.72 0.27 12.75
N PHE A 61 -5.82 0.92 12.36
CA PHE A 61 -5.85 2.37 12.13
C PHE A 61 -5.36 3.14 13.35
N LEU A 62 -5.89 2.80 14.54
CA LEU A 62 -5.51 3.49 15.77
C LEU A 62 -4.04 3.26 16.13
N ALA A 63 -3.52 2.04 15.97
CA ALA A 63 -2.11 1.73 16.23
C ALA A 63 -1.19 2.54 15.31
N ALA A 64 -1.47 2.54 14.00
CA ALA A 64 -0.69 3.27 13.02
C ALA A 64 -0.74 4.79 13.25
N LEU A 65 -1.94 5.32 13.56
CA LEU A 65 -2.13 6.74 13.84
C LEU A 65 -1.40 7.17 15.12
N ILE A 66 -1.53 6.41 16.21
CA ILE A 66 -0.83 6.75 17.47
C ILE A 66 0.69 6.68 17.28
N GLY A 67 1.20 5.66 16.60
CA GLY A 67 2.63 5.53 16.31
C GLY A 67 3.16 6.69 15.46
N GLY A 68 2.44 7.04 14.40
CA GLY A 68 2.77 8.19 13.55
C GLY A 68 2.70 9.53 14.30
N LEU A 69 1.67 9.74 15.13
CA LEU A 69 1.56 10.95 15.97
C LEU A 69 2.67 11.05 17.01
N ALA A 70 3.09 9.92 17.59
CA ALA A 70 4.20 9.90 18.54
C ALA A 70 5.55 10.25 17.88
N ALA A 71 5.69 9.99 16.58
CA ALA A 71 6.88 10.34 15.79
C ALA A 71 6.78 11.73 15.13
N ALA A 72 5.63 12.40 15.21
CA ALA A 72 5.40 13.63 14.49
C ALA A 72 6.13 14.82 15.14
N GLY A 73 6.95 15.52 14.35
CA GLY A 73 7.70 16.71 14.79
C GLY A 73 7.17 18.03 14.26
N ASN A 74 6.27 18.01 13.27
CA ASN A 74 5.68 19.19 12.64
C ASN A 74 4.29 18.90 12.06
N LEU A 75 3.56 19.94 11.64
CA LEU A 75 2.20 19.80 11.12
C LEU A 75 2.09 18.84 9.92
N PHE A 76 3.08 18.82 9.02
CA PHE A 76 3.07 17.91 7.89
C PHE A 76 3.14 16.45 8.36
N THR A 77 4.06 16.12 9.27
CA THR A 77 4.17 14.78 9.86
C THR A 77 2.96 14.40 10.72
N VAL A 78 2.30 15.37 11.36
CA VAL A 78 1.03 15.15 12.06
C VAL A 78 -0.07 14.75 11.06
N LEU A 79 -0.21 15.46 9.95
CA LEU A 79 -1.22 15.12 8.95
C LEU A 79 -0.89 13.80 8.25
N THR A 80 0.37 13.54 7.91
CA THR A 80 0.76 12.28 7.25
C THR A 80 0.72 11.06 8.16
N SER A 81 0.60 11.23 9.48
CA SER A 81 0.25 10.11 10.39
C SER A 81 -1.12 9.50 10.07
N LEU A 82 -2.04 10.26 9.46
CA LEU A 82 -3.31 9.73 8.96
C LEU A 82 -3.12 8.80 7.77
N CYS A 83 -2.03 8.94 7.01
CA CYS A 83 -1.75 8.08 5.86
C CYS A 83 -1.50 6.63 6.29
N THR A 84 -0.67 6.41 7.33
CA THR A 84 -0.43 5.08 7.89
C THR A 84 -1.70 4.52 8.54
N GLY A 85 -2.50 5.36 9.21
CA GLY A 85 -3.85 5.04 9.67
C GLY A 85 -4.73 4.49 8.55
N VAL A 86 -4.90 5.26 7.47
CA VAL A 86 -5.71 4.89 6.30
C VAL A 86 -5.18 3.62 5.63
N SER A 87 -3.86 3.44 5.56
CA SER A 87 -3.23 2.21 5.08
C SER A 87 -3.72 0.98 5.83
N ALA A 88 -3.62 1.03 7.16
CA ALA A 88 -4.06 -0.03 8.05
C ALA A 88 -5.57 -0.26 7.94
N PHE A 89 -6.36 0.81 7.83
CA PHE A 89 -7.80 0.71 7.64
C PHE A 89 -8.14 -0.02 6.34
N VAL A 90 -7.61 0.43 5.19
CA VAL A 90 -7.90 -0.15 3.87
C VAL A 90 -7.49 -1.61 3.79
N ALA A 91 -6.28 -1.95 4.27
CA ALA A 91 -5.80 -3.33 4.30
C ALA A 91 -6.63 -4.20 5.24
N GLY A 92 -6.93 -3.71 6.45
CA GLY A 92 -7.74 -4.41 7.43
C GLY A 92 -9.17 -4.67 6.94
N MET A 93 -9.78 -3.70 6.27
CA MET A 93 -11.12 -3.84 5.69
C MET A 93 -11.16 -4.91 4.60
N LEU A 94 -10.12 -5.05 3.77
CA LEU A 94 -10.05 -6.13 2.77
C LEU A 94 -10.00 -7.53 3.39
N THR A 95 -9.54 -7.66 4.64
CA THR A 95 -9.53 -8.94 5.35
C THR A 95 -10.88 -9.28 6.01
N MET A 96 -11.85 -8.37 5.99
CA MET A 96 -13.17 -8.57 6.58
C MET A 96 -14.19 -9.04 5.55
N LYS A 97 -14.83 -10.18 5.82
CA LYS A 97 -15.97 -10.64 5.01
C LYS A 97 -17.14 -9.65 5.11
N ARG A 98 -17.45 -9.16 6.31
CA ARG A 98 -18.52 -8.20 6.58
C ARG A 98 -18.09 -7.16 7.60
N SER A 99 -18.65 -5.95 7.47
CA SER A 99 -18.48 -4.81 8.37
C SER A 99 -19.85 -4.12 8.56
N ALA A 100 -19.98 -3.30 9.61
CA ALA A 100 -21.21 -2.57 9.98
C ALA A 100 -22.47 -3.47 10.04
N GLY A 101 -22.59 -4.31 11.08
CA GLY A 101 -23.83 -5.03 11.36
C GLY A 101 -24.21 -6.11 10.34
N LYS A 102 -23.24 -6.65 9.59
CA LYS A 102 -23.37 -7.73 8.60
C LYS A 102 -23.93 -7.34 7.23
N ILE A 103 -24.12 -6.05 6.95
CA ILE A 103 -24.77 -5.59 5.71
C ILE A 103 -23.75 -5.22 4.63
N VAL A 104 -22.61 -4.64 5.00
CA VAL A 104 -21.63 -4.11 4.04
C VAL A 104 -20.37 -4.96 4.02
N TYR A 105 -19.83 -5.27 2.84
CA TYR A 105 -18.60 -6.04 2.70
C TYR A 105 -17.37 -5.16 2.93
N GLY A 106 -16.33 -5.69 3.55
CA GLY A 106 -15.12 -4.93 3.87
C GLY A 106 -14.44 -4.33 2.64
N TRP A 107 -14.40 -5.08 1.52
CA TRP A 107 -13.85 -4.60 0.25
C TRP A 107 -14.54 -3.34 -0.29
N MET A 108 -15.82 -3.13 0.02
CA MET A 108 -16.55 -1.95 -0.45
C MET A 108 -16.01 -0.68 0.19
N PHE A 109 -15.66 -0.72 1.48
CA PHE A 109 -15.04 0.43 2.14
C PHE A 109 -13.66 0.73 1.57
N SER A 110 -12.85 -0.31 1.32
CA SER A 110 -11.54 -0.14 0.68
C SER A 110 -11.67 0.47 -0.73
N ALA A 111 -12.63 0.00 -1.53
CA ALA A 111 -12.92 0.56 -2.84
C ALA A 111 -13.35 2.03 -2.76
N VAL A 112 -14.27 2.35 -1.84
CA VAL A 112 -14.74 3.73 -1.62
C VAL A 112 -13.61 4.65 -1.22
N VAL A 113 -12.76 4.24 -0.26
CA VAL A 113 -11.62 5.05 0.19
C VAL A 113 -10.66 5.33 -0.97
N ILE A 114 -10.25 4.29 -1.72
CA ILE A 114 -9.33 4.47 -2.86
C ILE A 114 -9.98 5.36 -3.94
N ALA A 115 -11.26 5.15 -4.25
CA ALA A 115 -11.99 5.96 -5.22
C ALA A 115 -12.09 7.44 -4.79
N LEU A 116 -12.39 7.70 -3.51
CA LEU A 116 -12.45 9.07 -2.98
C LEU A 116 -11.08 9.77 -3.02
N LEU A 117 -10.00 9.04 -2.70
CA LEU A 117 -8.64 9.58 -2.80
C LEU A 117 -8.27 9.91 -4.26
N MET A 118 -8.68 9.07 -5.22
CA MET A 118 -8.50 9.36 -6.65
C MET A 118 -9.33 10.56 -7.11
N VAL A 119 -10.60 10.67 -6.68
CA VAL A 119 -11.42 11.86 -6.94
C VAL A 119 -10.76 13.10 -6.33
N GLY A 120 -10.21 12.99 -5.13
CA GLY A 120 -9.42 14.03 -4.49
C GLY A 120 -8.26 14.50 -5.36
N TRP A 121 -7.50 13.57 -5.95
CA TRP A 121 -6.40 13.91 -6.86
C TRP A 121 -6.89 14.72 -8.06
N TYR A 122 -7.88 14.20 -8.79
CA TYR A 122 -8.41 14.87 -9.99
C TYR A 122 -9.20 16.15 -9.69
N SER A 123 -9.58 16.39 -8.43
CA SER A 123 -10.17 17.66 -8.01
C SER A 123 -9.14 18.80 -7.95
N THR A 124 -7.84 18.48 -7.86
CA THR A 124 -6.76 19.47 -7.85
C THR A 124 -6.32 19.86 -9.28
N ASP A 125 -5.80 21.09 -9.43
CA ASP A 125 -5.25 21.56 -10.72
C ASP A 125 -4.05 20.71 -11.15
N VAL A 126 -3.16 20.39 -10.21
CA VAL A 126 -2.00 19.51 -10.43
C VAL A 126 -2.44 18.12 -10.88
N GLY A 127 -3.47 17.55 -10.25
CA GLY A 127 -3.93 16.21 -10.60
C GLY A 127 -4.61 16.13 -11.97
N ARG A 128 -5.24 17.22 -12.43
CA ARG A 128 -5.73 17.31 -13.82
C ARG A 128 -4.59 17.47 -14.82
N ALA A 129 -3.53 18.18 -14.47
CA ALA A 129 -2.33 18.32 -15.29
C ALA A 129 -1.45 17.06 -15.31
N ALA A 130 -1.53 16.19 -14.28
CA ALA A 130 -0.86 14.90 -14.19
C ALA A 130 -1.86 13.71 -14.18
N PRO A 131 -2.56 13.45 -15.30
CA PRO A 131 -3.68 12.48 -15.32
C PRO A 131 -3.22 11.02 -15.19
N PHE A 132 -1.97 10.71 -15.50
CA PHE A 132 -1.44 9.34 -15.44
C PHE A 132 -0.74 9.03 -14.11
N TYR A 133 -0.55 10.02 -13.24
CA TYR A 133 0.11 9.80 -11.95
C TYR A 133 -0.62 8.74 -11.08
N PRO A 134 -1.97 8.69 -11.03
CA PRO A 134 -2.70 7.68 -10.24
C PRO A 134 -2.77 6.27 -10.84
N ILE A 135 -1.99 5.91 -11.88
CA ILE A 135 -2.02 4.54 -12.46
C ILE A 135 -1.88 3.43 -11.40
N PRO A 136 -0.96 3.51 -10.41
CA PRO A 136 -0.85 2.49 -9.36
C PRO A 136 -2.13 2.37 -8.52
N HIS A 137 -2.83 3.49 -8.32
CA HIS A 137 -4.08 3.56 -7.58
C HIS A 137 -5.25 2.97 -8.36
N VAL A 138 -5.30 3.26 -9.67
CA VAL A 138 -6.25 2.61 -10.60
C VAL A 138 -6.09 1.10 -10.54
N LEU A 139 -4.84 0.60 -10.61
CA LEU A 139 -4.57 -0.83 -10.51
C LEU A 139 -5.07 -1.42 -9.20
N GLY A 140 -4.83 -0.76 -8.06
CA GLY A 140 -5.32 -1.28 -6.79
C GLY A 140 -6.84 -1.23 -6.65
N LEU A 141 -7.50 -0.20 -7.19
CA LEU A 141 -8.97 -0.17 -7.26
C LEU A 141 -9.50 -1.34 -8.09
N ILE A 142 -8.90 -1.61 -9.26
CA ILE A 142 -9.23 -2.78 -10.09
C ILE A 142 -9.03 -4.08 -9.30
N MET A 143 -7.93 -4.22 -8.56
CA MET A 143 -7.68 -5.40 -7.72
C MET A 143 -8.77 -5.58 -6.66
N VAL A 144 -9.17 -4.50 -5.96
CA VAL A 144 -10.25 -4.55 -4.97
C VAL A 144 -11.59 -4.96 -5.60
N LEU A 145 -11.96 -4.32 -6.72
CA LEU A 145 -13.24 -4.58 -7.40
C LEU A 145 -13.33 -5.97 -8.03
N SER A 146 -12.18 -6.51 -8.48
CA SER A 146 -12.08 -7.84 -9.08
C SER A 146 -12.04 -8.92 -8.00
N ALA A 147 -11.28 -8.71 -6.92
CA ALA A 147 -11.15 -9.68 -5.84
C ALA A 147 -12.40 -9.72 -4.94
N ARG A 148 -13.05 -8.58 -4.68
CA ARG A 148 -14.25 -8.48 -3.82
C ARG A 148 -14.02 -9.19 -2.47
N GLY A 149 -14.89 -10.14 -2.11
CA GLY A 149 -14.78 -10.94 -0.87
C GLY A 149 -13.69 -12.01 -0.90
N TRP A 150 -13.05 -12.27 -2.04
CA TRP A 150 -12.06 -13.34 -2.21
C TRP A 150 -10.85 -13.16 -1.28
N VAL A 151 -10.38 -11.93 -1.07
CA VAL A 151 -9.25 -11.64 -0.17
C VAL A 151 -9.55 -12.13 1.25
N ALA A 152 -10.70 -11.74 1.79
CA ALA A 152 -11.16 -12.14 3.11
C ALA A 152 -11.39 -13.66 3.20
N GLU A 153 -11.90 -14.30 2.14
CA GLU A 153 -12.09 -15.75 2.08
C GLU A 153 -10.77 -16.51 2.16
N ARG A 154 -9.80 -16.16 1.31
CA ARG A 154 -8.49 -16.81 1.29
C ARG A 154 -7.71 -16.63 2.59
N ILE A 155 -7.83 -15.47 3.23
CA ILE A 155 -7.21 -15.21 4.54
C ILE A 155 -7.91 -15.98 5.67
N ALA A 156 -9.23 -16.22 5.58
CA ALA A 156 -9.98 -17.00 6.57
C ALA A 156 -9.77 -18.52 6.40
N GLU A 157 -9.64 -18.99 5.16
CA GLU A 157 -9.41 -20.38 4.78
C GLU A 157 -7.96 -20.84 4.98
N GLU A 158 -7.06 -19.91 5.28
CA GLU A 158 -5.69 -20.21 5.72
C GLU A 158 -5.78 -21.15 6.91
N LYS A 159 -5.53 -22.44 6.66
CA LYS A 159 -5.30 -23.47 7.68
C LYS A 159 -3.81 -23.44 7.98
N SER A 160 -3.43 -23.52 9.26
CA SER A 160 -2.05 -23.78 9.65
C SER A 160 -1.57 -25.04 8.93
N GLU A 161 -0.81 -24.91 7.84
CA GLU A 161 -0.42 -26.08 7.06
C GLU A 161 0.51 -26.99 7.89
N GLU A 162 0.27 -28.30 7.77
CA GLU A 162 1.25 -29.36 8.03
C GLU A 162 2.46 -29.15 7.12
N LYS A 163 3.65 -29.52 7.60
CA LYS A 163 4.95 -29.33 6.93
C LYS A 163 4.93 -29.87 5.49
N LYS A 164 4.58 -29.02 4.52
CA LYS A 164 4.97 -29.26 3.12
C LYS A 164 6.46 -28.99 2.99
N SER A 165 7.12 -29.79 2.15
CA SER A 165 8.48 -29.52 1.69
C SER A 165 8.55 -28.11 1.12
N LYS A 166 9.52 -27.30 1.57
CA LYS A 166 9.77 -25.95 1.06
C LYS A 166 10.19 -26.05 -0.41
N LYS A 167 9.23 -26.02 -1.32
CA LYS A 167 9.47 -26.02 -2.77
C LYS A 167 9.13 -24.65 -3.33
N ILE A 168 10.16 -23.97 -3.83
CA ILE A 168 10.06 -22.68 -4.55
C ILE A 168 9.63 -22.96 -5.98
N ASN A 169 8.76 -22.12 -6.54
CA ASN A 169 8.29 -22.26 -7.91
C ASN A 169 9.15 -21.38 -8.84
N MET A 170 10.07 -22.05 -9.54
CA MET A 170 11.01 -21.40 -10.45
C MET A 170 10.34 -20.76 -11.66
N ASP A 171 9.18 -21.27 -12.11
CA ASP A 171 8.49 -20.73 -13.29
C ASP A 171 7.95 -19.33 -13.01
N TYR A 172 7.33 -19.13 -11.83
CA TYR A 172 6.84 -17.81 -11.43
C TYR A 172 7.98 -16.84 -11.08
N LEU A 173 9.09 -17.34 -10.53
CA LEU A 173 10.29 -16.53 -10.33
C LEU A 173 10.85 -16.07 -11.67
N ALA A 174 11.04 -16.99 -12.63
CA ALA A 174 11.56 -16.67 -13.96
C ALA A 174 10.64 -15.71 -14.71
N TRP A 175 9.31 -15.97 -14.70
CA TRP A 175 8.32 -15.06 -15.27
C TRP A 175 8.39 -13.67 -14.62
N GLY A 176 8.50 -13.63 -13.29
CA GLY A 176 8.65 -12.38 -12.54
C GLY A 176 9.90 -11.59 -12.94
N VAL A 177 11.04 -12.26 -13.07
CA VAL A 177 12.30 -11.65 -13.55
C VAL A 177 12.14 -11.15 -14.98
N ILE A 178 11.51 -11.92 -15.88
CA ILE A 178 11.25 -11.50 -17.27
C ILE A 178 10.37 -10.25 -17.30
N CYS A 179 9.27 -10.21 -16.55
CA CYS A 179 8.41 -9.03 -16.46
C CYS A 179 9.16 -7.82 -15.92
N ILE A 180 10.03 -7.98 -14.91
CA ILE A 180 10.86 -6.89 -14.40
C ILE A 180 11.82 -6.39 -15.48
N LEU A 181 12.51 -7.30 -16.19
CA LEU A 181 13.43 -6.93 -17.27
C LEU A 181 12.70 -6.19 -18.40
N ILE A 182 11.54 -6.67 -18.83
CA ILE A 182 10.70 -5.99 -19.84
C ILE A 182 10.29 -4.61 -19.33
N GLY A 183 9.83 -4.50 -18.08
CA GLY A 183 9.42 -3.23 -17.49
C GLY A 183 10.57 -2.21 -17.45
N VAL A 184 11.76 -2.65 -17.05
CA VAL A 184 12.98 -1.82 -17.04
C VAL A 184 13.38 -1.39 -18.45
N VAL A 185 13.36 -2.30 -19.43
CA VAL A 185 13.68 -1.99 -20.82
C VAL A 185 12.66 -1.00 -21.40
N CYS A 186 11.36 -1.23 -21.22
CA CYS A 186 10.31 -0.31 -21.67
C CYS A 186 10.49 1.09 -21.05
N TYR A 187 10.90 1.16 -19.77
CA TYR A 187 11.18 2.43 -19.12
C TYR A 187 12.37 3.17 -19.74
N PHE A 188 13.51 2.50 -19.96
CA PHE A 188 14.68 3.14 -20.59
C PHE A 188 14.41 3.52 -22.04
N VAL A 189 13.70 2.67 -22.80
CA VAL A 189 13.24 2.98 -24.16
C VAL A 189 12.34 4.22 -24.17
N TYR A 190 11.42 4.34 -23.21
CA TYR A 190 10.62 5.55 -23.06
C TYR A 190 11.50 6.78 -22.80
N VAL A 191 12.45 6.70 -21.85
CA VAL A 191 13.35 7.81 -21.52
C VAL A 191 14.18 8.26 -22.71
N ASP A 192 14.69 7.33 -23.51
CA ASP A 192 15.54 7.67 -24.65
C ASP A 192 14.73 8.17 -25.86
N ILE A 193 13.57 7.59 -26.15
CA ILE A 193 12.70 8.08 -27.23
C ILE A 193 12.08 9.44 -26.86
N ALA A 194 11.71 9.66 -25.59
CA ALA A 194 11.17 10.95 -25.14
C ALA A 194 12.15 12.12 -25.32
N LYS A 195 13.47 11.85 -25.36
CA LYS A 195 14.49 12.87 -25.68
C LYS A 195 14.55 13.22 -27.16
N ILE A 196 14.06 12.35 -28.03
CA ILE A 196 14.23 12.43 -29.50
C ILE A 196 12.91 12.81 -30.19
N ALA A 197 11.77 12.45 -29.61
CA ALA A 197 10.45 12.66 -30.20
C ALA A 197 9.47 13.25 -29.19
N GLU A 198 9.20 14.55 -29.29
CA GLU A 198 8.19 15.24 -28.47
C GLU A 198 6.74 14.93 -28.91
N SER A 199 6.54 14.38 -30.13
CA SER A 199 5.23 14.34 -30.80
C SER A 199 4.58 12.96 -30.96
N LEU A 200 5.23 11.86 -30.55
CA LEU A 200 4.64 10.52 -30.72
C LEU A 200 3.64 10.19 -29.61
N GLU A 201 2.36 10.11 -29.93
CA GLU A 201 1.31 9.70 -28.96
C GLU A 201 1.53 8.31 -28.35
N VAL A 202 2.18 7.40 -29.08
CA VAL A 202 2.52 6.04 -28.60
C VAL A 202 3.42 6.08 -27.36
N LEU A 203 4.25 7.13 -27.18
CA LEU A 203 5.07 7.31 -25.98
C LEU A 203 4.24 7.39 -24.69
N LYS A 204 2.97 7.78 -24.76
CA LYS A 204 2.10 7.87 -23.58
C LYS A 204 1.70 6.50 -23.01
N VAL A 205 1.76 5.44 -23.84
CA VAL A 205 1.37 4.07 -23.44
C VAL A 205 2.56 3.29 -22.86
N ILE A 206 3.79 3.60 -23.27
CA ILE A 206 5.01 2.88 -22.83
C ILE A 206 5.20 2.95 -21.31
N PRO A 207 5.00 4.10 -20.62
CA PRO A 207 5.05 4.17 -19.17
C PRO A 207 4.01 3.26 -18.50
N PHE A 208 2.77 3.22 -19.02
CA PHE A 208 1.72 2.36 -18.47
C PHE A 208 2.11 0.87 -18.54
N LEU A 209 2.64 0.45 -19.68
CA LEU A 209 3.14 -0.92 -19.86
C LEU A 209 4.34 -1.20 -18.95
N ALA A 210 5.33 -0.29 -18.89
CA ALA A 210 6.52 -0.43 -18.08
C ALA A 210 6.16 -0.63 -16.59
N TYR A 211 5.34 0.25 -16.03
CA TYR A 211 4.94 0.17 -14.61
C TYR A 211 4.09 -1.05 -14.32
N SER A 212 3.16 -1.41 -15.22
CA SER A 212 2.36 -2.63 -15.08
C SER A 212 3.24 -3.88 -15.04
N MET A 213 4.26 -3.95 -15.91
CA MET A 213 5.20 -5.08 -15.95
C MET A 213 6.08 -5.15 -14.70
N LEU A 214 6.55 -4.02 -14.17
CA LEU A 214 7.31 -4.00 -12.92
C LEU A 214 6.48 -4.52 -11.74
N ILE A 215 5.24 -4.05 -11.62
CA ILE A 215 4.32 -4.47 -10.56
C ILE A 215 4.01 -5.97 -10.69
N ILE A 216 3.58 -6.43 -11.87
CA ILE A 216 3.28 -7.85 -12.13
C ILE A 216 4.50 -8.73 -11.87
N GLY A 217 5.68 -8.27 -12.29
CA GLY A 217 6.93 -8.98 -12.09
C GLY A 217 7.27 -9.18 -10.61
N ALA A 218 7.13 -8.13 -9.80
CA ALA A 218 7.35 -8.21 -8.36
C ALA A 218 6.36 -9.14 -7.65
N PHE A 219 5.06 -9.05 -7.96
CA PHE A 219 4.07 -9.98 -7.40
C PHE A 219 4.36 -11.44 -7.81
N SER A 220 4.84 -11.65 -9.04
CA SER A 220 5.24 -12.99 -9.52
C SER A 220 6.47 -13.52 -8.80
N VAL A 221 7.47 -12.67 -8.51
CA VAL A 221 8.64 -13.06 -7.71
C VAL A 221 8.24 -13.42 -6.27
N ILE A 222 7.41 -12.59 -5.63
CA ILE A 222 6.89 -12.87 -4.28
C ILE A 222 6.14 -14.19 -4.26
N TYR A 223 5.26 -14.41 -5.24
CA TYR A 223 4.50 -15.65 -5.37
C TYR A 223 5.40 -16.87 -5.59
N GLY A 224 6.37 -16.76 -6.50
CA GLY A 224 7.33 -17.83 -6.79
C GLY A 224 8.17 -18.20 -5.58
N PHE A 225 8.60 -17.20 -4.81
CA PHE A 225 9.29 -17.41 -3.54
C PHE A 225 8.36 -18.13 -2.56
N PHE A 226 7.21 -17.59 -2.21
CA PHE A 226 6.30 -18.19 -1.21
C PHE A 226 5.42 -19.32 -1.73
N SER A 227 5.75 -19.98 -2.84
CA SER A 227 4.90 -20.99 -3.47
C SER A 227 4.65 -22.23 -2.62
N TRP A 228 5.47 -22.46 -1.58
CA TRP A 228 5.26 -23.53 -0.60
C TRP A 228 4.13 -23.21 0.39
N ILE A 229 3.67 -21.96 0.44
CA ILE A 229 2.51 -21.50 1.20
C ILE A 229 1.30 -21.51 0.26
N LYS A 230 0.09 -21.72 0.80
CA LYS A 230 -1.13 -21.71 -0.02
C LYS A 230 -1.17 -20.47 -0.92
N PRO A 231 -1.17 -20.65 -2.26
CA PRO A 231 -0.96 -19.56 -3.19
C PRO A 231 -2.03 -18.46 -3.06
N GLY A 232 -3.29 -18.85 -2.83
CA GLY A 232 -4.37 -17.90 -2.60
C GLY A 232 -4.21 -17.04 -1.33
N PHE A 233 -3.56 -17.55 -0.28
CA PHE A 233 -3.31 -16.79 0.95
C PHE A 233 -2.26 -15.70 0.73
N VAL A 234 -1.13 -16.05 0.10
CA VAL A 234 -0.04 -15.10 -0.19
C VAL A 234 -0.56 -13.98 -1.10
N THR A 235 -1.26 -14.32 -2.18
CA THR A 235 -1.85 -13.34 -3.09
C THR A 235 -2.87 -12.44 -2.39
N ALA A 236 -3.71 -12.99 -1.51
CA ALA A 236 -4.68 -12.19 -0.75
C ALA A 236 -3.99 -11.19 0.19
N ILE A 237 -2.94 -11.60 0.90
CA ILE A 237 -2.13 -10.71 1.74
C ILE A 237 -1.47 -9.63 0.88
N ALA A 238 -0.89 -10.00 -0.25
CA ALA A 238 -0.20 -9.07 -1.14
C ALA A 238 -1.14 -8.01 -1.71
N ILE A 239 -2.36 -8.38 -2.11
CA ILE A 239 -3.41 -7.45 -2.54
C ILE A 239 -3.78 -6.51 -1.39
N ALA A 240 -4.00 -7.03 -0.18
CA ALA A 240 -4.36 -6.20 0.98
C ALA A 240 -3.26 -5.18 1.32
N CYS A 241 -2.00 -5.62 1.33
CA CYS A 241 -0.84 -4.74 1.56
C CYS A 241 -0.71 -3.66 0.49
N TYR A 242 -0.78 -4.03 -0.78
CA TYR A 242 -0.70 -3.09 -1.90
C TYR A 242 -1.78 -2.02 -1.82
N CYS A 243 -3.04 -2.43 -1.60
CA CYS A 243 -4.18 -1.51 -1.51
C CYS A 243 -4.06 -0.53 -0.34
N GLY A 244 -3.55 -0.98 0.82
CA GLY A 244 -3.23 -0.08 1.93
C GLY A 244 -2.16 0.94 1.55
N LEU A 245 -1.05 0.48 0.96
CA LEU A 245 0.09 1.31 0.57
C LEU A 245 -0.23 2.37 -0.49
N ILE A 246 -1.06 2.05 -1.48
CA ILE A 246 -1.47 3.07 -2.47
C ILE A 246 -2.42 4.10 -1.85
N ALA A 247 -3.25 3.71 -0.87
CA ALA A 247 -4.15 4.64 -0.19
C ALA A 247 -3.36 5.61 0.70
N ASP A 248 -2.39 5.09 1.45
CA ASP A 248 -1.36 5.86 2.17
C ASP A 248 -0.69 6.88 1.25
N HIS A 249 -0.15 6.41 0.14
CA HIS A 249 0.56 7.23 -0.82
C HIS A 249 -0.32 8.34 -1.44
N MET A 250 -1.58 8.03 -1.83
CA MET A 250 -2.44 9.08 -2.40
C MET A 250 -2.82 10.14 -1.36
N LEU A 251 -3.14 9.72 -0.13
CA LEU A 251 -3.45 10.69 0.92
C LEU A 251 -2.25 11.58 1.22
N GLY A 252 -1.04 11.01 1.26
CA GLY A 252 0.20 11.77 1.40
C GLY A 252 0.39 12.82 0.30
N ASN A 253 0.09 12.47 -0.95
CA ASN A 253 0.16 13.42 -2.07
C ASN A 253 -0.85 14.56 -1.95
N LEU A 254 -2.09 14.26 -1.52
CA LEU A 254 -3.10 15.30 -1.28
C LEU A 254 -2.71 16.25 -0.14
N ILE A 255 -2.14 15.71 0.93
CA ILE A 255 -1.60 16.51 2.05
C ILE A 255 -0.43 17.36 1.57
N PHE A 256 0.50 16.78 0.80
CA PHE A 256 1.63 17.50 0.23
C PHE A 256 1.16 18.68 -0.63
N LEU A 257 0.20 18.48 -1.53
CA LEU A 257 -0.37 19.57 -2.34
C LEU A 257 -1.05 20.64 -1.49
N GLY A 258 -1.81 20.23 -0.47
CA GLY A 258 -2.47 21.16 0.45
C GLY A 258 -1.50 21.93 1.35
N MET A 259 -0.27 21.46 1.51
CA MET A 259 0.77 22.08 2.34
C MET A 259 1.99 22.56 1.54
N ILE A 260 1.91 22.61 0.22
CA ILE A 260 3.08 22.79 -0.66
C ILE A 260 3.89 24.04 -0.31
N ASP A 261 3.23 25.14 0.05
CA ASP A 261 3.85 26.40 0.46
C ASP A 261 4.71 26.29 1.73
N VAL A 262 4.43 25.31 2.58
CA VAL A 262 5.11 25.07 3.85
C VAL A 262 6.21 24.02 3.69
N VAL A 263 5.90 22.90 3.02
CA VAL A 263 6.80 21.75 2.93
C VAL A 263 7.78 21.82 1.76
N ALA A 264 7.43 22.61 0.75
CA ALA A 264 8.21 22.85 -0.45
C ALA A 264 8.23 24.36 -0.77
N PRO A 265 8.82 25.24 0.07
CA PRO A 265 8.76 26.69 -0.15
C PRO A 265 9.30 27.14 -1.51
N ALA A 266 10.23 26.37 -2.09
CA ALA A 266 10.76 26.60 -3.44
C ALA A 266 9.73 26.43 -4.57
N LEU A 267 8.62 25.73 -4.30
CA LEU A 267 7.50 25.52 -5.22
C LEU A 267 6.33 26.47 -4.96
N LYS A 268 6.46 27.39 -3.98
CA LYS A 268 5.40 28.34 -3.64
C LYS A 268 5.02 29.20 -4.85
N GLY A 269 3.74 29.18 -5.21
CA GLY A 269 3.22 29.91 -6.38
C GLY A 269 3.67 29.36 -7.73
N ALA A 270 4.30 28.18 -7.77
CA ALA A 270 4.66 27.54 -9.03
C ALA A 270 3.39 27.16 -9.84
N PRO A 271 3.43 27.24 -11.18
CA PRO A 271 2.32 26.81 -12.03
C PRO A 271 1.98 25.33 -11.79
N SER A 272 0.68 24.98 -11.83
CA SER A 272 0.20 23.61 -11.64
C SER A 272 0.86 22.61 -12.60
N ASP A 273 1.11 23.03 -13.84
CA ASP A 273 1.72 22.19 -14.88
C ASP A 273 3.19 21.87 -14.58
N PHE A 274 3.89 22.82 -13.93
CA PHE A 274 5.26 22.60 -13.47
C PHE A 274 5.29 21.58 -12.33
N VAL A 275 4.43 21.74 -11.33
CA VAL A 275 4.32 20.77 -10.22
C VAL A 275 3.89 19.39 -10.73
N ALA A 276 2.93 19.34 -11.67
CA ALA A 276 2.50 18.10 -12.32
C ALA A 276 3.65 17.38 -13.04
N THR A 277 4.56 18.13 -13.67
CA THR A 277 5.76 17.58 -14.31
C THR A 277 6.67 16.90 -13.29
N ILE A 278 6.83 17.46 -12.09
CA ILE A 278 7.60 16.82 -11.00
C ILE A 278 6.93 15.50 -10.59
N PHE A 279 5.62 15.50 -10.37
CA PHE A 279 4.88 14.28 -10.02
C PHE A 279 5.03 13.18 -11.09
N MET A 280 4.92 13.54 -12.37
CA MET A 280 5.12 12.61 -13.48
C MET A 280 6.56 12.11 -13.56
N ALA A 281 7.55 12.94 -13.26
CA ALA A 281 8.96 12.57 -13.26
C ALA A 281 9.31 11.59 -12.13
N VAL A 282 8.67 11.70 -10.96
CA VAL A 282 8.91 10.81 -9.81
C VAL A 282 8.03 9.55 -9.80
N LEU A 283 7.04 9.46 -10.68
CA LEU A 283 6.16 8.29 -10.81
C LEU A 283 6.92 6.94 -10.93
N PRO A 284 7.99 6.78 -11.73
CA PRO A 284 8.74 5.53 -11.79
C PRO A 284 9.32 5.13 -10.42
N VAL A 285 9.89 6.11 -9.71
CA VAL A 285 10.48 5.91 -8.39
C VAL A 285 9.39 5.50 -7.40
N SER A 286 8.26 6.20 -7.42
CA SER A 286 7.11 5.87 -6.57
C SER A 286 6.60 4.45 -6.83
N VAL A 287 6.45 4.03 -8.09
CA VAL A 287 6.04 2.66 -8.45
C VAL A 287 7.00 1.63 -7.87
N LEU A 288 8.31 1.84 -8.02
CA LEU A 288 9.34 0.94 -7.49
C LEU A 288 9.28 0.86 -5.96
N GLU A 289 9.21 2.00 -5.28
CA GLU A 289 9.10 2.06 -3.82
C GLU A 289 7.84 1.38 -3.31
N ARG A 290 6.67 1.67 -3.89
CA ARG A 290 5.38 1.08 -3.46
C ARG A 290 5.38 -0.43 -3.67
N THR A 291 6.00 -0.89 -4.75
CA THR A 291 6.16 -2.32 -5.05
C THR A 291 7.10 -2.98 -4.03
N LEU A 292 8.23 -2.36 -3.71
CA LEU A 292 9.17 -2.83 -2.69
C LEU A 292 8.50 -2.90 -1.31
N PHE A 293 7.79 -1.84 -0.92
CA PHE A 293 7.09 -1.80 0.37
C PHE A 293 6.00 -2.87 0.43
N THR A 294 5.30 -3.12 -0.68
CA THR A 294 4.33 -4.22 -0.77
C THR A 294 5.00 -5.57 -0.56
N ALA A 295 6.18 -5.79 -1.13
CA ALA A 295 6.95 -7.03 -0.97
C ALA A 295 7.37 -7.26 0.50
N VAL A 296 7.90 -6.22 1.14
CA VAL A 296 8.28 -6.23 2.57
C VAL A 296 7.06 -6.52 3.44
N ALA A 297 5.97 -5.76 3.25
CA ALA A 297 4.73 -5.91 4.00
C ALA A 297 4.17 -7.33 3.88
N THR A 298 4.12 -7.86 2.65
CA THR A 298 3.62 -9.19 2.34
C THR A 298 4.46 -10.26 3.02
N THR A 299 5.79 -10.15 2.93
CA THR A 299 6.72 -11.11 3.53
C THR A 299 6.50 -11.21 5.04
N ILE A 300 6.40 -10.07 5.72
CA ILE A 300 6.18 -10.01 7.17
C ILE A 300 4.79 -10.54 7.50
N ALA A 301 3.74 -10.07 6.83
CA ALA A 301 2.36 -10.46 7.14
C ALA A 301 2.07 -11.96 6.91
N VAL A 302 2.63 -12.55 5.84
CA VAL A 302 2.50 -13.98 5.53
C VAL A 302 3.16 -14.85 6.62
N ALA A 303 4.26 -14.38 7.22
CA ALA A 303 4.90 -15.08 8.34
C ALA A 303 4.17 -14.83 9.67
N LEU A 304 3.80 -13.58 9.94
CA LEU A 304 3.34 -13.13 11.25
C LEU A 304 1.90 -13.56 11.53
N LEU A 305 0.97 -13.40 10.58
CA LEU A 305 -0.45 -13.68 10.81
C LEU A 305 -0.72 -15.16 11.20
N PRO A 306 -0.21 -16.18 10.47
CA PRO A 306 -0.39 -17.57 10.87
C PRO A 306 0.28 -17.88 12.22
N THR A 307 1.46 -17.29 12.48
CA THR A 307 2.20 -17.51 13.72
C THR A 307 1.43 -17.00 14.93
N LEU A 308 0.90 -15.78 14.87
CA LEU A 308 0.05 -15.24 15.93
C LEU A 308 -1.24 -16.05 16.09
N ARG A 309 -1.85 -16.52 15.01
CA ARG A 309 -3.03 -17.41 15.08
C ARG A 309 -2.73 -18.72 15.81
N LYS A 310 -1.61 -19.37 15.48
CA LYS A 310 -1.17 -20.61 16.13
C LYS A 310 -0.84 -20.41 17.61
N ALA A 311 -0.25 -19.27 17.96
CA ALA A 311 0.05 -18.91 19.35
C ALA A 311 -1.20 -18.55 20.17
N GLY A 312 -2.39 -18.51 19.57
CA GLY A 312 -3.59 -18.00 20.23
C GLY A 312 -3.56 -16.48 20.45
N ILE A 313 -2.58 -15.78 19.86
CA ILE A 313 -2.32 -14.33 19.60
C ILE A 313 -3.45 -13.49 19.04
N VAL A 314 -4.06 -14.03 18.01
CA VAL A 314 -5.11 -13.42 17.21
C VAL A 314 -6.04 -14.53 16.79
N TYR A 315 -7.34 -14.31 16.89
CA TYR A 315 -8.33 -15.33 16.53
C TYR A 315 -8.67 -15.27 15.03
N ARG A 316 -8.99 -16.42 14.44
CA ARG A 316 -9.69 -16.41 13.14
C ARG A 316 -11.05 -15.79 13.37
N ARG A 317 -11.34 -14.67 12.70
CA ARG A 317 -12.71 -14.19 12.55
C ARG A 317 -13.48 -15.25 11.81
N THR A 318 -14.43 -15.89 12.49
CA THR A 318 -15.21 -16.98 11.90
C THR A 318 -16.30 -16.39 11.02
N GLN A 319 -16.89 -17.19 10.11
CA GLN A 319 -17.97 -16.75 9.21
C GLN A 319 -19.20 -16.11 9.92
N LYS A 320 -19.28 -16.17 11.26
CA LYS A 320 -20.39 -15.62 12.06
C LYS A 320 -20.15 -14.20 12.59
N ASP A 321 -18.94 -13.66 12.46
CA ASP A 321 -18.56 -12.29 12.85
C ASP A 321 -18.61 -11.34 11.63
#